data_AF-A0A1T3CW39-F1
#
_entry.id   AF-A0A1T3CW39-F1
#
_cell.length_a   1.000
_cell.length_b   1.000
_cell.length_c   1.000
_cell.angle_alpha   90.00
_cell.angle_beta   90.00
_cell.angle_gamma   90.00
#
_symmetry.space_group_name_H-M   'P 1'
#
loop_
_entity.id
_entity.type
_entity.pdbx_description
1 polymer ?
#
loop_
_entity_poly.entity_id
_entity_poly.type
_entity_poly.pdbx_seq_one_letter_code
_entity_poly.pdbx_strand_id
1 'polypeptide(L)'
;MESPWPDLLLPCSPSWRCLDRFSLLDEEGDDGQVAYWTLLQHILQQPVNTPAQLIDVLDTIANTRRGSSGAAGDFGTLREAVEHHHSDTFFSRLWPTIVQLSLSLPDHFPTGTIPVLRPGDKLSLKRDMVACLVAHQFLCTFRPPPWRDGYHDFSIWYGSEQRHPQAVRMYLTALFQYVEEFSADPRSASQENSVDSGVRFSLHAFDDKEDFLTGKWDQIRLRNLNVVVVQSFSTEQQELAHQGSDGTVVVSANKDIGFGQSATQEEIFMGNCPEACPAVLLTPTLQDDQTLTVCGARPMLRILGQRREVFWEKLGPGARQGGRMLLMDALELDEADELGTLPDLKQENILREIRKAYTAFSSWRGGDAATVWTGLWGCGAFNGDPAIKVIIMWIAASLAGKELRLLCDASQGDFAAKCGRFVERVASTWTVRELEDCLKTITQGIRRLETMDWLLDNVPDF
;
A
#
# COMPACT_ATOMS: atom_id res chain seq x y z
N MET A 1 10.17 -19.25 -13.45
CA MET A 1 11.54 -18.71 -13.38
C MET A 1 11.90 -18.59 -11.90
N GLU A 2 13.09 -19.05 -11.50
CA GLU A 2 13.61 -18.76 -10.16
C GLU A 2 13.70 -17.24 -9.99
N SER A 3 13.24 -16.70 -8.85
CA SER A 3 13.41 -15.27 -8.58
C SER A 3 14.90 -14.94 -8.58
N PRO A 4 15.31 -13.83 -9.22
CA PRO A 4 16.70 -13.38 -9.11
C PRO A 4 17.08 -12.97 -7.68
N TRP A 5 16.08 -12.80 -6.80
CA TRP A 5 16.29 -12.31 -5.44
C TRP A 5 16.27 -13.45 -4.41
N PRO A 6 17.32 -13.58 -3.57
CA PRO A 6 17.28 -14.45 -2.41
C PRO A 6 16.31 -13.90 -1.35
N ASP A 7 15.96 -14.74 -0.38
CA ASP A 7 15.21 -14.31 0.80
C ASP A 7 15.91 -13.15 1.50
N LEU A 8 15.14 -12.20 2.02
CA LEU A 8 15.68 -11.01 2.67
C LEU A 8 16.25 -11.38 4.04
N LEU A 9 17.49 -10.96 4.31
CA LEU A 9 18.17 -11.19 5.57
C LEU A 9 17.57 -10.34 6.69
N LEU A 10 17.14 -10.97 7.78
CA LEU A 10 16.60 -10.29 8.96
C LEU A 10 17.71 -10.02 10.00
N PRO A 11 17.52 -9.02 10.90
CA PRO A 11 18.47 -8.67 11.95
C PRO A 11 18.96 -9.83 12.82
N CYS A 12 18.11 -10.83 13.06
CA CYS A 12 18.43 -12.02 13.85
C CYS A 12 19.28 -13.06 13.10
N SER A 13 19.61 -12.85 11.83
CA SER A 13 20.36 -13.82 11.06
C SER A 13 21.76 -14.07 11.61
N PRO A 14 22.17 -15.34 11.81
CA PRO A 14 23.52 -15.67 12.24
C PRO A 14 24.62 -15.20 11.27
N SER A 15 24.28 -15.02 9.98
CA SER A 15 25.23 -14.54 8.98
C SER A 15 25.36 -13.01 8.94
N TRP A 16 24.52 -12.29 9.68
CA TRP A 16 24.64 -10.84 9.78
C TRP A 16 25.67 -10.46 10.84
N ARG A 17 26.85 -10.05 10.36
CA ARG A 17 27.93 -9.49 11.18
C ARG A 17 28.14 -7.99 10.89
N CYS A 18 28.64 -7.24 11.86
CA CYS A 18 28.95 -5.81 11.74
C CYS A 18 30.06 -5.38 12.71
N LEU A 19 30.61 -4.17 12.51
CA LEU A 19 31.53 -3.54 13.45
C LEU A 19 30.77 -3.04 14.69
N ASP A 20 31.28 -3.33 15.88
CA ASP A 20 30.84 -2.66 17.11
C ASP A 20 31.55 -1.31 17.26
N ARG A 21 30.97 -0.29 16.64
CA ARG A 21 31.58 1.05 16.56
C ARG A 21 31.70 1.77 17.90
N PHE A 22 30.96 1.31 18.90
CA PHE A 22 30.88 1.93 20.21
C PHE A 22 31.47 1.04 21.30
N SER A 23 32.03 -0.13 20.94
CA SER A 23 32.61 -1.11 21.86
C SER A 23 31.65 -1.47 23.00
N LEU A 24 30.41 -1.78 22.65
CA LEU A 24 29.34 -2.18 23.57
C LEU A 24 29.46 -3.64 24.00
N LEU A 25 30.11 -4.49 23.21
CA LEU A 25 30.38 -5.89 23.49
C LEU A 25 31.86 -6.12 23.80
N ASP A 26 32.11 -7.04 24.73
CA ASP A 26 33.47 -7.39 25.18
C ASP A 26 34.19 -8.38 24.24
N GLU A 27 33.44 -9.09 23.39
CA GLU A 27 33.96 -10.16 22.52
C GLU A 27 33.72 -9.84 21.04
N GLU A 28 34.79 -9.82 20.25
CA GLU A 28 34.78 -9.70 18.79
C GLU A 28 35.28 -10.99 18.13
N GLY A 29 34.80 -11.29 16.92
CA GLY A 29 35.34 -12.39 16.13
C GLY A 29 36.72 -12.06 15.54
N ASP A 30 37.41 -13.08 15.01
CA ASP A 30 38.72 -12.93 14.35
C ASP A 30 38.71 -11.92 13.18
N ASP A 31 37.53 -11.66 12.61
CA ASP A 31 37.29 -10.69 11.54
C ASP A 31 37.06 -9.25 12.04
N GLY A 32 37.18 -9.00 13.36
CA GLY A 32 36.90 -7.72 14.02
C GLY A 32 35.42 -7.34 14.00
N GLN A 33 34.53 -8.31 13.79
CA GLN A 33 33.08 -8.08 13.75
C GLN A 33 32.36 -8.88 14.84
N VAL A 34 31.17 -8.40 15.18
CA VAL A 34 30.23 -9.04 16.11
C VAL A 34 28.95 -9.47 15.38
N ALA A 35 28.21 -10.40 15.96
CA ALA A 35 26.88 -10.72 15.47
C ALA A 35 25.94 -9.51 15.69
N TYR A 36 25.30 -9.05 14.61
CA TYR A 36 24.46 -7.84 14.68
C TYR A 36 23.30 -8.01 15.66
N TRP A 37 22.72 -9.21 15.73
CA TRP A 37 21.65 -9.50 16.67
C TRP A 37 22.06 -9.29 18.13
N THR A 38 23.20 -9.83 18.54
CA THR A 38 23.71 -9.68 19.92
C THR A 38 23.97 -8.22 20.26
N LEU A 39 24.54 -7.45 19.33
CA LEU A 39 24.76 -6.02 19.49
C LEU A 39 23.43 -5.25 19.60
N LEU A 40 22.45 -5.58 18.74
CA LEU A 40 21.11 -4.98 18.80
C LEU A 40 20.40 -5.27 20.13
N GLN A 41 20.52 -6.50 20.65
CA GLN A 41 19.98 -6.85 21.96
C GLN A 41 20.58 -5.98 23.07
N HIS A 42 21.89 -5.76 23.04
CA HIS A 42 22.56 -4.90 24.02
C HIS A 42 22.12 -3.44 23.90
N ILE A 43 22.00 -2.90 22.68
CA ILE A 43 21.50 -1.54 22.43
C ILE A 43 20.08 -1.36 22.97
N LEU A 44 19.18 -2.32 22.73
CA LEU A 44 17.78 -2.25 23.16
C LEU A 44 17.57 -2.46 24.67
N GLN A 45 18.58 -2.94 25.40
CA GLN A 45 18.55 -3.04 26.87
C GLN A 45 18.81 -1.70 27.57
N GLN A 46 19.26 -0.68 26.85
CA GLN A 46 19.51 0.64 27.42
C GLN A 46 18.20 1.27 27.94
N PRO A 47 18.22 1.96 29.10
CA PRO A 47 17.04 2.61 29.65
C PRO A 47 16.62 3.81 28.80
N VAL A 48 15.38 3.79 28.29
CA VAL A 48 14.80 4.90 27.51
C VAL A 48 13.54 5.40 28.19
N ASN A 49 13.63 6.60 28.76
CA ASN A 49 12.55 7.28 29.48
C ASN A 49 12.29 8.70 28.96
N THR A 50 13.04 9.14 27.96
CA THR A 50 12.96 10.50 27.41
C THR A 50 13.13 10.48 25.89
N PRO A 51 12.64 11.49 25.16
CA PRO A 51 12.84 11.56 23.72
C PRO A 51 14.32 11.62 23.32
N ALA A 52 15.17 12.25 24.14
CA ALA A 52 16.61 12.28 23.91
C ALA A 52 17.22 10.87 23.94
N GLN A 53 16.90 10.07 24.96
CA GLN A 53 17.38 8.69 25.06
C GLN A 53 16.87 7.80 23.92
N LEU A 54 15.64 8.02 23.46
CA LEU A 54 15.10 7.31 22.30
C LEU A 54 15.91 7.62 21.04
N ILE A 55 16.19 8.90 20.83
CA ILE A 55 17.00 9.39 19.71
C ILE A 55 18.40 8.80 19.78
N ASP A 56 19.04 8.79 20.95
CA ASP A 56 20.38 8.22 21.14
C ASP A 56 20.41 6.72 20.78
N VAL A 57 19.38 5.95 21.16
CA VAL A 57 19.26 4.53 20.79
C VAL A 57 19.08 4.35 19.29
N LEU A 58 18.17 5.10 18.66
CA LEU A 58 17.95 5.02 17.20
C LEU A 58 19.20 5.45 16.41
N ASP A 59 19.91 6.46 16.88
CA ASP A 59 21.15 6.92 16.27
C ASP A 59 22.30 5.91 16.44
N THR A 60 22.38 5.26 17.61
CA THR A 60 23.32 4.15 17.85
C THR A 60 23.06 2.98 16.89
N ILE A 61 21.79 2.61 16.68
CA ILE A 61 21.39 1.58 15.70
C ILE A 61 21.80 2.02 14.28
N ALA A 62 21.50 3.26 13.91
CA ALA A 62 21.82 3.79 12.58
C ALA A 62 23.34 3.77 12.30
N ASN A 63 24.15 4.26 13.24
CA ASN A 63 25.61 4.29 13.12
C ASN A 63 26.20 2.87 13.07
N THR A 64 25.72 1.97 13.92
CA THR A 64 26.13 0.55 13.90
C THR A 64 25.86 -0.08 12.52
N ARG A 65 24.68 0.19 11.94
CA ARG A 65 24.25 -0.42 10.68
C ARG A 65 24.90 0.19 9.44
N ARG A 66 25.01 1.52 9.37
CA ARG A 66 25.38 2.29 8.17
C ARG A 66 26.72 3.03 8.28
N GLY A 67 27.28 3.14 9.48
CA GLY A 67 28.46 3.99 9.74
C GLY A 67 28.17 5.49 9.73
N SER A 68 26.90 5.88 9.70
CA SER A 68 26.43 7.26 9.87
C SER A 68 25.01 7.27 10.42
N SER A 69 24.62 8.38 11.03
CA SER A 69 23.22 8.67 11.39
C SER A 69 22.29 8.64 10.17
N GLY A 70 22.81 8.86 8.96
CA GLY A 70 22.01 8.94 7.73
C GLY A 70 20.91 9.99 7.82
N ALA A 71 19.78 9.75 7.15
CA ALA A 71 18.57 10.57 7.29
C ALA A 71 17.98 10.57 8.71
N ALA A 72 18.43 9.66 9.59
CA ALA A 72 18.04 9.63 11.00
C ALA A 72 18.81 10.65 11.85
N GLY A 73 19.74 11.45 11.31
CA GLY A 73 20.36 12.54 12.09
C GLY A 73 19.38 13.63 12.55
N ASP A 74 18.15 13.63 12.02
CA ASP A 74 17.06 14.51 12.39
C ASP A 74 15.82 13.68 12.79
N PHE A 75 15.33 13.92 14.00
CA PHE A 75 14.16 13.25 14.59
C PHE A 75 13.09 14.24 15.06
N GLY A 76 13.06 15.47 14.53
CA GLY A 76 12.15 16.51 15.02
C GLY A 76 10.68 16.09 14.99
N THR A 77 10.18 15.54 13.88
CA THR A 77 8.78 15.08 13.77
C THR A 77 8.50 13.88 14.69
N LEU A 78 9.43 12.94 14.81
CA LEU A 78 9.27 11.81 15.74
C LEU A 78 9.20 12.30 17.20
N ARG A 79 10.10 13.21 17.58
CA ARG A 79 10.14 13.80 18.92
C ARG A 79 8.83 14.49 19.25
N GLU A 80 8.35 15.35 18.36
CA GLU A 80 7.06 16.00 18.51
C GLU A 80 5.94 14.95 18.66
N ALA A 81 5.90 13.92 17.83
CA ALA A 81 4.88 12.88 17.91
C ALA A 81 4.89 12.14 19.26
N VAL A 82 6.07 11.81 19.78
CA VAL A 82 6.24 11.17 21.11
C VAL A 82 5.76 12.09 22.23
N GLU A 83 6.10 13.38 22.17
CA GLU A 83 5.67 14.37 23.15
C GLU A 83 4.15 14.59 23.13
N HIS A 84 3.54 14.61 21.94
CA HIS A 84 2.09 14.70 21.78
C HIS A 84 1.37 13.44 22.28
N HIS A 85 2.01 12.27 22.24
CA HIS A 85 1.44 11.00 22.71
C HIS A 85 1.54 10.79 24.23
N HIS A 86 1.57 11.88 25.01
CA HIS A 86 1.85 11.89 26.45
C HIS A 86 3.15 11.11 26.74
N SER A 87 4.30 11.78 26.73
CA SER A 87 5.63 11.17 26.90
C SER A 87 5.68 10.03 27.93
N ASP A 88 5.07 10.21 29.11
CA ASP A 88 5.01 9.17 30.14
C ASP A 88 4.35 7.87 29.65
N THR A 89 3.27 7.96 28.88
CA THR A 89 2.58 6.80 28.28
C THR A 89 3.45 6.15 27.21
N PHE A 90 4.12 6.94 26.37
CA PHE A 90 5.02 6.39 25.35
C PHE A 90 6.14 5.56 25.98
N PHE A 91 6.86 6.11 26.97
CA PHE A 91 8.00 5.43 27.56
C PHE A 91 7.62 4.32 28.57
N SER A 92 6.48 4.44 29.26
CA SER A 92 6.02 3.39 30.17
C SER A 92 5.33 2.22 29.48
N ARG A 93 4.85 2.39 28.24
CA ARG A 93 4.05 1.36 27.53
C ARG A 93 4.54 1.08 26.12
N LEU A 94 4.54 2.08 25.24
CA LEU A 94 4.77 1.85 23.81
C LEU A 94 6.21 1.45 23.52
N TRP A 95 7.20 2.15 24.09
CA TRP A 95 8.60 1.80 23.91
C TRP A 95 8.93 0.38 24.42
N PRO A 96 8.55 -0.02 25.65
CA PRO A 96 8.71 -1.41 26.10
C PRO A 96 8.06 -2.43 25.16
N THR A 97 6.89 -2.10 24.61
CA THR A 97 6.18 -2.97 23.66
C THR A 97 6.94 -3.10 22.33
N ILE A 98 7.48 -1.99 21.79
CA ILE A 98 8.32 -2.00 20.59
C ILE A 98 9.56 -2.88 20.81
N VAL A 99 10.23 -2.72 21.94
CA VAL A 99 11.40 -3.54 22.30
C VAL A 99 11.03 -5.02 22.42
N GLN A 100 9.95 -5.35 23.13
CA GLN A 100 9.47 -6.72 23.28
C GLN A 100 9.14 -7.36 21.92
N LEU A 101 8.38 -6.67 21.07
CA LEU A 101 8.03 -7.15 19.73
C LEU A 101 9.29 -7.37 18.89
N SER A 102 10.26 -6.45 18.95
CA SER A 102 11.51 -6.58 18.20
C SER A 102 12.34 -7.77 18.68
N LEU A 103 12.47 -7.98 19.99
CA LEU A 103 13.26 -9.08 20.56
C LEU A 103 12.66 -10.48 20.29
N SER A 104 11.39 -10.57 19.90
CA SER A 104 10.73 -11.83 19.49
C SER A 104 11.07 -12.29 18.06
N LEU A 105 11.85 -11.51 17.31
CA LEU A 105 12.19 -11.80 15.91
C LEU A 105 12.77 -13.21 15.67
N PRO A 106 13.69 -13.76 16.48
CA PRO A 106 14.21 -15.11 16.28
C PRO A 106 13.15 -16.21 16.49
N ASP A 107 12.17 -15.98 17.37
CA ASP A 107 11.10 -16.93 17.64
C ASP A 107 10.12 -16.99 16.45
N HIS A 108 9.85 -15.84 15.83
CA HIS A 108 8.99 -15.73 14.66
C HIS A 108 9.68 -16.14 13.36
N PHE A 109 10.98 -15.86 13.21
CA PHE A 109 11.76 -16.11 12.00
C PHE A 109 13.08 -16.82 12.33
N PRO A 110 13.03 -18.12 12.70
CA PRO A 110 14.20 -18.85 13.21
C PRO A 110 15.30 -19.06 12.17
N THR A 111 14.99 -18.94 10.87
CA THR A 111 16.00 -19.01 9.80
C THR A 111 16.77 -17.70 9.63
N GLY A 112 16.33 -16.60 10.28
CA GLY A 112 16.91 -15.28 10.08
C GLY A 112 16.62 -14.67 8.71
N THR A 113 15.61 -15.16 8.00
CA THR A 113 15.23 -14.68 6.67
C THR A 113 13.72 -14.54 6.53
N ILE A 114 13.29 -13.72 5.58
CA ILE A 114 11.88 -13.61 5.16
C ILE A 114 11.78 -13.77 3.62
N PRO A 115 10.85 -14.57 3.11
CA PRO A 115 10.80 -14.87 1.68
C PRO A 115 10.41 -13.66 0.84
N VAL A 116 11.03 -13.53 -0.32
CA VAL A 116 10.65 -12.56 -1.35
C VAL A 116 9.56 -13.17 -2.23
N LEU A 117 8.47 -12.44 -2.44
CA LEU A 117 7.32 -12.91 -3.21
C LEU A 117 7.68 -13.06 -4.70
N ARG A 118 7.30 -14.19 -5.26
CA ARG A 118 7.32 -14.50 -6.69
C ARG A 118 5.90 -14.49 -7.26
N PRO A 119 5.72 -14.31 -8.58
CA PRO A 119 4.43 -14.50 -9.21
C PRO A 119 3.74 -15.82 -8.81
N GLY A 120 2.54 -15.71 -8.24
CA GLY A 120 1.76 -16.84 -7.71
C GLY A 120 1.96 -17.12 -6.21
N ASP A 121 2.99 -16.54 -5.58
CA ASP A 121 3.27 -16.75 -4.16
C ASP A 121 2.24 -16.09 -3.27
N LYS A 122 2.04 -16.72 -2.10
CA LYS A 122 1.17 -16.24 -1.03
C LYS A 122 1.88 -16.41 0.30
N LEU A 123 2.17 -15.30 0.97
CA LEU A 123 2.72 -15.29 2.32
C LEU A 123 1.64 -14.88 3.31
N SER A 124 1.29 -15.76 4.26
CA SER A 124 0.37 -15.45 5.35
C SER A 124 1.15 -15.37 6.65
N LEU A 125 1.13 -14.20 7.30
CA LEU A 125 1.81 -13.93 8.56
C LEU A 125 0.79 -13.72 9.67
N LYS A 126 1.05 -14.30 10.84
CA LYS A 126 0.26 -13.97 12.04
C LYS A 126 0.52 -12.53 12.46
N ARG A 127 -0.42 -11.93 13.20
CA ARG A 127 -0.33 -10.51 13.57
C ARG A 127 0.87 -10.19 14.46
N ASP A 128 1.25 -11.09 15.36
CA ASP A 128 2.47 -10.99 16.17
C ASP A 128 3.74 -10.94 15.30
N MET A 129 3.84 -11.79 14.28
CA MET A 129 4.94 -11.76 13.30
C MET A 129 4.97 -10.43 12.53
N VAL A 130 3.81 -9.92 12.11
CA VAL A 130 3.72 -8.62 11.41
C VAL A 130 4.09 -7.47 12.34
N ALA A 131 3.62 -7.48 13.59
CA ALA A 131 3.98 -6.49 14.61
C ALA A 131 5.48 -6.46 14.89
N CYS A 132 6.12 -7.63 14.93
CA CYS A 132 7.57 -7.76 15.00
C CYS A 132 8.25 -7.04 13.82
N LEU A 133 7.83 -7.30 12.58
CA LEU A 133 8.38 -6.62 11.39
C LEU A 133 8.15 -5.09 11.45
N VAL A 134 6.97 -4.63 11.85
CA VAL A 134 6.64 -3.21 12.00
C VAL A 134 7.51 -2.55 13.07
N ALA A 135 7.77 -3.23 14.19
CA ALA A 135 8.68 -2.73 15.23
C ALA A 135 10.11 -2.58 14.68
N HIS A 136 10.57 -3.51 13.85
CA HIS A 136 11.86 -3.40 13.18
C HIS A 136 11.92 -2.30 12.09
N GLN A 137 10.80 -2.00 11.42
CA GLN A 137 10.67 -0.82 10.54
C GLN A 137 10.74 0.48 11.34
N PHE A 138 10.19 0.53 12.55
CA PHE A 138 10.36 1.67 13.46
C PHE A 138 11.81 1.82 13.91
N LEU A 139 12.44 0.74 14.38
CA LEU A 139 13.85 0.79 14.80
C LEU A 139 14.84 0.99 13.64
N CYS A 140 14.39 0.98 12.38
CA CYS A 140 15.21 1.15 11.19
C CYS A 140 16.38 0.14 11.09
N THR A 141 16.10 -1.10 11.52
CA THR A 141 17.10 -2.16 11.67
C THR A 141 17.27 -3.01 10.42
N PHE A 142 16.34 -2.97 9.46
CA PHE A 142 16.45 -3.71 8.21
C PHE A 142 17.53 -3.16 7.29
N ARG A 143 18.13 -4.04 6.48
CA ARG A 143 18.87 -3.63 5.28
C ARG A 143 17.87 -3.20 4.19
N PRO A 144 18.22 -2.22 3.34
CA PRO A 144 17.41 -1.91 2.18
C PRO A 144 17.27 -3.16 1.30
N PRO A 145 16.05 -3.51 0.85
CA PRO A 145 15.87 -4.56 -0.14
C PRO A 145 16.62 -4.23 -1.44
N PRO A 146 17.16 -5.22 -2.17
CA PRO A 146 18.00 -4.97 -3.36
C PRO A 146 17.34 -4.19 -4.50
N TRP A 147 16.01 -4.18 -4.56
CA TRP A 147 15.24 -3.53 -5.62
C TRP A 147 14.79 -2.10 -5.29
N ARG A 148 15.11 -1.58 -4.10
CA ARG A 148 14.73 -0.21 -3.73
C ARG A 148 15.80 0.50 -2.91
N ASP A 149 15.91 1.81 -3.11
CA ASP A 149 16.77 2.67 -2.30
C ASP A 149 15.91 3.46 -1.30
N GLY A 150 15.95 3.05 -0.04
CA GLY A 150 15.13 3.62 1.03
C GLY A 150 13.65 3.19 1.01
N TYR A 151 12.84 3.88 1.82
CA TYR A 151 11.39 3.64 1.97
C TYR A 151 11.02 2.20 2.39
N HIS A 152 11.96 1.47 3.00
CA HIS A 152 11.75 0.14 3.58
C HIS A 152 11.51 0.16 5.10
N ASP A 153 11.85 1.29 5.74
CA ASP A 153 11.68 1.56 7.16
C ASP A 153 11.04 2.94 7.38
N PHE A 154 10.74 3.28 8.64
CA PHE A 154 10.00 4.49 8.99
C PHE A 154 10.88 5.73 9.20
N SER A 155 12.17 5.67 8.87
CA SER A 155 13.08 6.82 9.01
C SER A 155 12.61 8.06 8.23
N ILE A 156 11.89 7.85 7.13
CA ILE A 156 11.29 8.92 6.32
C ILE A 156 10.26 9.76 7.09
N TRP A 157 9.74 9.27 8.22
CA TRP A 157 8.76 9.97 9.05
C TRP A 157 9.38 10.74 10.22
N TYR A 158 10.70 10.68 10.41
CA TYR A 158 11.33 11.17 11.65
C TYR A 158 11.85 12.60 11.56
N GLY A 159 12.39 13.00 10.41
CA GLY A 159 12.99 14.32 10.21
C GLY A 159 12.02 15.48 10.38
N SER A 160 12.53 16.65 10.71
CA SER A 160 11.79 17.90 10.86
C SER A 160 11.23 18.40 9.52
N GLU A 161 11.97 18.16 8.43
CA GLU A 161 11.56 18.55 7.08
C GLU A 161 10.64 17.50 6.45
N GLN A 162 9.33 17.70 6.59
CA GLN A 162 8.32 16.82 6.00
C GLN A 162 7.67 17.46 4.77
N ARG A 163 7.56 16.69 3.67
CA ARG A 163 6.82 17.10 2.46
C ARG A 163 5.36 17.42 2.79
N HIS A 164 4.79 16.63 3.69
CA HIS A 164 3.45 16.82 4.23
C HIS A 164 3.42 16.50 5.73
N PRO A 165 3.67 17.48 6.62
CA PRO A 165 3.79 17.24 8.06
C PRO A 165 2.54 16.60 8.69
N GLN A 166 1.36 16.99 8.22
CA GLN A 166 0.09 16.47 8.74
C GLN A 166 -0.13 15.00 8.34
N ALA A 167 0.28 14.60 7.15
CA ALA A 167 0.27 13.20 6.72
C ALA A 167 1.17 12.34 7.59
N VAL A 168 2.40 12.80 7.85
CA VAL A 168 3.35 12.05 8.68
C VAL A 168 2.88 11.95 10.12
N ARG A 169 2.30 13.02 10.68
CA ARG A 169 1.66 12.96 12.01
C ARG A 169 0.55 11.91 12.08
N MET A 170 -0.26 11.80 11.02
CA MET A 170 -1.30 10.78 10.91
C MET A 170 -0.72 9.37 10.86
N TYR A 171 0.34 9.11 10.08
CA TYR A 171 1.00 7.82 10.01
C TYR A 171 1.62 7.41 11.35
N LEU A 172 2.29 8.33 12.05
CA LEU A 172 2.82 8.07 13.39
C LEU A 172 1.70 7.83 14.41
N THR A 173 0.58 8.55 14.30
CA THR A 173 -0.61 8.30 15.15
C THR A 173 -1.15 6.89 14.93
N ALA A 174 -1.27 6.44 13.67
CA ALA A 174 -1.70 5.09 13.32
C ALA A 174 -0.72 4.05 13.88
N LEU A 175 0.59 4.26 13.72
CA LEU A 175 1.63 3.37 14.21
C LEU A 175 1.58 3.21 15.74
N PHE A 176 1.49 4.31 16.49
CA PHE A 176 1.45 4.24 17.95
C PHE A 176 0.17 3.60 18.46
N GLN A 177 -0.97 3.84 17.79
CA GLN A 177 -2.22 3.16 18.11
C GLN A 177 -2.16 1.66 17.84
N TYR A 178 -1.47 1.25 16.77
CA TYR A 178 -1.24 -0.17 16.45
C TYR A 178 -0.37 -0.85 17.51
N VAL A 179 0.76 -0.23 17.89
CA VAL A 179 1.66 -0.76 18.93
C VAL A 179 0.94 -0.88 20.27
N GLU A 180 0.07 0.07 20.61
CA GLU A 180 -0.67 0.06 21.88
C GLU A 180 -1.51 -1.22 22.07
N GLU A 181 -2.00 -1.84 20.99
CA GLU A 181 -2.76 -3.08 21.04
C GLU A 181 -1.96 -4.27 21.59
N PHE A 182 -0.62 -4.23 21.46
CA PHE A 182 0.28 -5.27 21.93
C PHE A 182 0.82 -5.01 23.34
N SER A 183 0.46 -3.87 23.94
CA SER A 183 0.89 -3.55 25.31
C SER A 183 0.18 -4.45 26.33
N ALA A 184 0.90 -4.90 27.36
CA ALA A 184 0.45 -5.86 28.38
C ALA A 184 -0.61 -5.32 29.37
N ASP A 185 -1.43 -4.32 29.00
CA ASP A 185 -2.51 -3.81 29.85
C ASP A 185 -3.68 -4.82 29.88
N PRO A 186 -4.15 -5.29 31.06
CA PRO A 186 -5.34 -6.13 31.16
C PRO A 186 -6.60 -5.54 30.51
N ARG A 187 -6.62 -4.22 30.24
CA ARG A 187 -7.72 -3.51 29.55
C ARG A 187 -7.61 -3.54 28.02
N SER A 188 -6.45 -3.85 27.43
CA SER A 188 -6.29 -4.06 25.98
C SER A 188 -6.53 -5.50 25.54
N ALA A 189 -6.60 -6.44 26.50
CA ALA A 189 -7.10 -7.78 26.26
C ALA A 189 -8.61 -7.76 26.01
N SER A 190 -9.02 -7.34 24.81
CA SER A 190 -10.35 -7.65 24.30
C SER A 190 -10.48 -9.18 24.22
N GLN A 191 -11.12 -9.76 25.24
CA GLN A 191 -11.76 -11.07 25.13
C GLN A 191 -12.93 -10.95 24.15
N GLU A 192 -12.65 -10.82 22.86
CA GLU A 192 -13.65 -11.01 21.82
C GLU A 192 -13.09 -11.93 20.74
N ASN A 193 -13.84 -12.99 20.51
CA ASN A 193 -13.64 -14.04 19.52
C ASN A 193 -13.55 -13.49 18.09
N SER A 194 -12.45 -12.82 17.73
CA SER A 194 -12.14 -12.57 16.32
C SER A 194 -11.32 -13.75 15.83
N VAL A 195 -11.78 -14.39 14.76
CA VAL A 195 -10.94 -15.33 14.00
C VAL A 195 -9.68 -14.55 13.63
N ASP A 196 -8.57 -14.82 14.32
CA ASP A 196 -7.28 -14.17 14.12
C ASP A 196 -6.67 -14.65 12.81
N SER A 197 -7.31 -14.26 11.70
CA SER A 197 -6.74 -14.38 10.37
C SER A 197 -5.73 -13.25 10.27
N GLY A 198 -4.43 -13.58 10.38
CA GLY A 198 -3.36 -12.62 10.19
C GLY A 198 -3.35 -11.98 8.79
N VAL A 199 -2.24 -11.37 8.41
CA VAL A 199 -2.14 -10.61 7.16
C VAL A 199 -1.63 -11.53 6.06
N ARG A 200 -2.26 -11.45 4.89
CA ARG A 200 -1.80 -12.18 3.69
C ARG A 200 -1.34 -11.21 2.61
N PHE A 201 -0.14 -11.46 2.11
CA PHE A 201 0.44 -10.83 0.93
C PHE A 201 0.43 -11.84 -0.22
N SER A 202 0.00 -11.45 -1.41
CA SER A 202 -0.08 -12.34 -2.56
C SER A 202 0.32 -11.59 -3.83
N LEU A 203 1.39 -12.05 -4.48
CA LEU A 203 1.86 -11.47 -5.73
C LEU A 203 1.23 -12.24 -6.89
N HIS A 204 0.47 -11.53 -7.71
CA HIS A 204 -0.21 -12.08 -8.88
C HIS A 204 0.49 -11.59 -10.13
N ALA A 205 0.61 -12.46 -11.13
CA ALA A 205 0.98 -12.08 -12.49
C ALA A 205 -0.12 -12.48 -13.46
N PHE A 206 -0.19 -11.79 -14.58
CA PHE A 206 -1.03 -12.17 -15.70
C PHE A 206 -0.59 -13.57 -16.17
N ASP A 207 -1.50 -14.54 -16.03
CA ASP A 207 -1.32 -15.85 -16.63
C ASP A 207 -1.94 -15.74 -18.03
N ASP A 208 -1.14 -15.94 -19.09
CA ASP A 208 -1.48 -15.86 -20.52
C ASP A 208 -2.61 -16.85 -20.88
N LYS A 209 -3.79 -16.65 -20.31
CA LYS A 209 -4.97 -17.42 -20.63
C LYS A 209 -5.30 -17.07 -22.06
N GLU A 210 -5.24 -18.07 -22.94
CA GLU A 210 -5.74 -17.97 -24.31
C GLU A 210 -7.13 -17.31 -24.33
N ASP A 211 -7.98 -17.54 -23.31
CA ASP A 211 -9.29 -16.91 -23.13
C ASP A 211 -9.27 -15.36 -23.02
N PHE A 212 -8.20 -14.73 -22.53
CA PHE A 212 -8.10 -13.27 -22.48
C PHE A 212 -7.71 -12.69 -23.84
N LEU A 213 -6.73 -13.32 -24.53
CA LEU A 213 -6.17 -12.84 -25.81
C LEU A 213 -7.01 -13.26 -27.04
N THR A 214 -7.60 -14.45 -27.00
CA THR A 214 -8.56 -14.97 -28.01
C THR A 214 -10.01 -14.69 -27.62
N GLY A 215 -10.20 -14.09 -26.44
CA GLY A 215 -11.49 -13.90 -25.80
C GLY A 215 -12.51 -13.31 -26.73
N LYS A 216 -13.68 -13.95 -26.76
CA LYS A 216 -14.89 -13.46 -27.40
C LYS A 216 -15.41 -12.24 -26.62
N TRP A 217 -14.67 -11.12 -26.63
CA TRP A 217 -15.04 -9.88 -25.94
C TRP A 217 -16.39 -9.35 -26.47
N ASP A 218 -16.76 -9.74 -27.69
CA ASP A 218 -18.08 -9.57 -28.33
C ASP A 218 -19.20 -10.38 -27.67
N GLN A 219 -18.89 -11.39 -26.87
CA GLN A 219 -19.86 -12.24 -26.16
C GLN A 219 -19.96 -11.91 -24.67
N ILE A 220 -19.06 -11.08 -24.15
CA ILE A 220 -19.03 -10.68 -22.75
C ILE A 220 -19.79 -9.37 -22.59
N ARG A 221 -20.90 -9.42 -21.84
CA ARG A 221 -21.67 -8.22 -21.47
C ARG A 221 -20.93 -7.41 -20.41
N LEU A 222 -21.13 -6.11 -20.44
CA LEU A 222 -20.62 -5.22 -19.40
C LEU A 222 -21.25 -5.57 -18.05
N ARG A 223 -20.44 -5.62 -17.00
CA ARG A 223 -20.91 -5.69 -15.61
C ARG A 223 -21.34 -4.29 -15.15
N ASN A 224 -22.09 -4.14 -14.06
CA ASN A 224 -22.52 -2.78 -13.70
C ASN A 224 -21.33 -1.95 -13.23
N LEU A 225 -21.26 -0.73 -13.76
CA LEU A 225 -20.44 0.34 -13.25
C LEU A 225 -21.37 1.30 -12.49
N ASN A 226 -21.13 1.49 -11.20
CA ASN A 226 -21.87 2.46 -10.40
C ASN A 226 -20.96 3.64 -10.07
N VAL A 227 -21.35 4.84 -10.49
CA VAL A 227 -20.67 6.09 -10.10
C VAL A 227 -21.22 6.54 -8.75
N VAL A 228 -20.38 6.52 -7.74
CA VAL A 228 -20.72 6.84 -6.34
C VAL A 228 -20.12 8.19 -6.00
N VAL A 229 -20.98 9.19 -5.87
CA VAL A 229 -20.57 10.54 -5.48
C VAL A 229 -20.54 10.67 -3.96
N VAL A 230 -19.40 11.05 -3.40
CA VAL A 230 -19.20 11.29 -1.97
C VAL A 230 -18.88 12.75 -1.71
N GLN A 231 -19.22 13.25 -0.52
CA GLN A 231 -18.91 14.65 -0.16
C GLN A 231 -17.40 14.89 -0.08
N SER A 232 -16.67 13.95 0.51
CA SER A 232 -15.22 13.96 0.60
C SER A 232 -14.70 12.53 0.47
N PHE A 233 -13.47 12.39 0.01
CA PHE A 233 -12.77 11.10 0.00
C PHE A 233 -12.72 10.52 1.41
N SER A 234 -12.81 9.19 1.48
CA SER A 234 -12.69 8.42 2.71
C SER A 234 -11.92 7.15 2.43
N THR A 235 -11.20 6.63 3.43
CA THR A 235 -10.60 5.30 3.37
C THR A 235 -11.54 4.19 3.85
N GLU A 236 -12.82 4.48 4.09
CA GLU A 236 -13.80 3.50 4.57
C GLU A 236 -13.86 2.24 3.69
N GLN A 237 -13.58 2.37 2.39
CA GLN A 237 -13.55 1.24 1.47
C GLN A 237 -12.42 0.25 1.73
N GLN A 238 -11.41 0.54 2.56
CA GLN A 238 -10.44 -0.48 3.00
C GLN A 238 -10.97 -1.39 4.11
N GLU A 239 -12.05 -0.98 4.78
CA GLU A 239 -12.57 -1.65 5.95
C GLU A 239 -13.43 -2.84 5.54
N LEU A 240 -13.25 -3.98 6.21
CA LEU A 240 -13.99 -5.21 5.91
C LEU A 240 -15.51 -5.01 6.03
N ALA A 241 -15.95 -4.20 7.00
CA ALA A 241 -17.37 -3.88 7.20
C ALA A 241 -18.00 -3.18 5.99
N HIS A 242 -17.23 -2.38 5.25
CA HIS A 242 -17.70 -1.71 4.04
C HIS A 242 -17.60 -2.62 2.80
N GLN A 243 -16.50 -3.36 2.68
CA GLN A 243 -16.29 -4.24 1.52
C GLN A 243 -17.17 -5.49 1.53
N GLY A 244 -17.49 -6.02 2.71
CA GLY A 244 -18.01 -7.38 2.86
C GLY A 244 -16.97 -8.44 2.45
N SER A 245 -17.38 -9.71 2.38
CA SER A 245 -16.46 -10.82 2.05
C SER A 245 -15.98 -10.84 0.59
N ASP A 246 -16.79 -10.29 -0.31
CA ASP A 246 -16.60 -10.33 -1.77
C ASP A 246 -16.16 -8.99 -2.38
N GLY A 247 -15.95 -7.97 -1.55
CA GLY A 247 -15.47 -6.66 -2.00
C GLY A 247 -13.94 -6.53 -1.98
N THR A 248 -13.45 -5.53 -2.71
CA THR A 248 -12.04 -5.09 -2.72
C THR A 248 -11.94 -3.59 -2.93
N VAL A 249 -10.83 -2.99 -2.52
CA VAL A 249 -10.48 -1.62 -2.91
C VAL A 249 -9.20 -1.59 -3.74
N VAL A 250 -9.21 -0.80 -4.81
CA VAL A 250 -8.02 -0.48 -5.60
C VAL A 250 -7.19 0.53 -4.85
N VAL A 251 -5.90 0.21 -4.72
CA VAL A 251 -4.86 1.13 -4.29
C VAL A 251 -4.05 1.48 -5.54
N SER A 252 -4.17 2.73 -5.98
CA SER A 252 -3.42 3.30 -7.11
C SER A 252 -1.96 3.46 -6.69
N ALA A 253 -1.21 2.38 -6.88
CA ALA A 253 0.14 2.23 -6.36
C ALA A 253 1.19 2.79 -7.33
N ASN A 254 2.41 3.02 -6.83
CA ASN A 254 3.61 3.00 -7.64
C ASN A 254 4.02 1.54 -7.95
N LYS A 255 4.80 1.31 -9.00
CA LYS A 255 5.40 -0.02 -9.26
C LYS A 255 6.32 -0.47 -8.11
N ASP A 256 6.94 0.49 -7.43
CA ASP A 256 7.66 0.30 -6.17
C ASP A 256 6.72 0.54 -5.00
N ILE A 257 5.85 -0.44 -4.74
CA ILE A 257 4.77 -0.32 -3.76
C ILE A 257 5.28 0.14 -2.39
N GLY A 258 4.50 0.95 -1.69
CA GLY A 258 4.84 1.33 -0.33
C GLY A 258 4.12 2.55 0.24
N PHE A 259 4.62 2.93 1.40
CA PHE A 259 4.24 4.12 2.11
C PHE A 259 5.25 5.25 1.84
N GLY A 260 4.92 6.46 2.31
CA GLY A 260 5.72 7.64 2.03
C GLY A 260 5.28 8.84 2.86
N GLN A 261 5.49 10.05 2.34
CA GLN A 261 5.38 11.30 3.10
C GLN A 261 4.37 12.29 2.50
N SER A 262 3.74 11.99 1.37
CA SER A 262 3.07 12.98 0.53
C SER A 262 1.54 12.94 0.61
N ALA A 263 0.97 11.99 1.38
CA ALA A 263 -0.46 11.68 1.39
C ALA A 263 -1.04 11.37 0.01
N THR A 264 -0.28 10.66 -0.84
CA THR A 264 -0.89 10.02 -2.02
C THR A 264 -1.90 8.96 -1.57
N GLN A 265 -2.76 8.53 -2.49
CA GLN A 265 -3.77 7.51 -2.18
C GLN A 265 -3.12 6.23 -1.62
N GLU A 266 -2.05 5.74 -2.25
CA GLU A 266 -1.29 4.59 -1.79
C GLU A 266 -0.74 4.78 -0.38
N GLU A 267 -0.05 5.91 -0.14
CA GLU A 267 0.56 6.19 1.16
C GLU A 267 -0.50 6.32 2.26
N ILE A 268 -1.69 6.82 1.95
CA ILE A 268 -2.83 6.90 2.87
C ILE A 268 -3.34 5.49 3.24
N PHE A 269 -3.59 4.62 2.26
CA PHE A 269 -4.06 3.25 2.53
C PHE A 269 -3.00 2.43 3.29
N MET A 270 -1.73 2.53 2.90
CA MET A 270 -0.64 1.78 3.52
C MET A 270 -0.23 2.35 4.88
N GLY A 271 0.03 3.66 4.99
CA GLY A 271 0.56 4.26 6.22
C GLY A 271 -0.42 4.25 7.40
N ASN A 272 -1.73 4.15 7.12
CA ASN A 272 -2.76 3.97 8.14
C ASN A 272 -2.98 2.51 8.57
N CYS A 273 -2.47 1.56 7.79
CA CYS A 273 -2.49 0.14 8.10
C CYS A 273 -1.05 -0.31 8.33
N PRO A 274 -0.45 -0.12 9.53
CA PRO A 274 0.94 -0.54 9.78
C PRO A 274 1.19 -2.00 9.41
N GLU A 275 0.18 -2.86 9.52
CA GLU A 275 0.20 -4.25 9.07
C GLU A 275 0.47 -4.46 7.57
N ALA A 276 0.21 -3.47 6.72
CA ALA A 276 0.50 -3.49 5.28
C ALA A 276 1.93 -3.02 4.96
N CYS A 277 2.55 -2.21 5.83
CA CYS A 277 3.88 -1.63 5.59
C CYS A 277 4.99 -2.65 5.32
N PRO A 278 5.01 -3.86 5.94
CA PRO A 278 6.00 -4.88 5.60
C PRO A 278 5.98 -5.39 4.15
N ALA A 279 4.93 -5.07 3.36
CA ALA A 279 4.88 -5.41 1.94
C ALA A 279 6.12 -4.92 1.15
N VAL A 280 6.69 -3.78 1.56
CA VAL A 280 7.89 -3.17 0.95
C VAL A 280 9.15 -4.05 1.05
N LEU A 281 9.18 -4.96 2.04
CA LEU A 281 10.29 -5.88 2.30
C LEU A 281 10.17 -7.16 1.46
N LEU A 282 8.95 -7.48 1.04
CA LEU A 282 8.57 -8.77 0.45
C LEU A 282 8.38 -8.70 -1.06
N THR A 283 8.09 -7.50 -1.58
CA THR A 283 7.60 -7.31 -2.94
C THR A 283 8.63 -6.55 -3.77
N PRO A 284 9.26 -7.19 -4.76
CA PRO A 284 10.07 -6.50 -5.76
C PRO A 284 9.25 -5.49 -6.57
N THR A 285 9.94 -4.61 -7.31
CA THR A 285 9.31 -3.71 -8.27
C THR A 285 8.35 -4.48 -9.19
N LEU A 286 7.08 -4.10 -9.17
CA LEU A 286 6.04 -4.76 -9.97
C LEU A 286 6.38 -4.64 -11.46
N GLN A 287 6.31 -5.76 -12.17
CA GLN A 287 6.37 -5.79 -13.63
C GLN A 287 5.02 -5.40 -14.24
N ASP A 288 4.97 -5.12 -15.54
CA ASP A 288 3.75 -4.70 -16.25
C ASP A 288 2.58 -5.66 -16.14
N ASP A 289 2.84 -6.93 -15.86
CA ASP A 289 1.87 -8.00 -15.70
C ASP A 289 1.55 -8.31 -14.23
N GLN A 290 2.18 -7.64 -13.26
CA GLN A 290 2.12 -8.00 -11.84
C GLN A 290 1.27 -7.06 -11.00
N THR A 291 0.64 -7.59 -9.95
CA THR A 291 -0.12 -6.83 -8.95
C THR A 291 0.05 -7.46 -7.57
N LEU A 292 0.02 -6.65 -6.51
CA LEU A 292 0.08 -7.16 -5.14
C LEU A 292 -1.30 -7.08 -4.49
N THR A 293 -1.74 -8.17 -3.88
CA THR A 293 -2.93 -8.19 -3.03
C THR A 293 -2.53 -8.28 -1.56
N VAL A 294 -3.06 -7.36 -0.75
CA VAL A 294 -2.92 -7.38 0.72
C VAL A 294 -4.29 -7.60 1.34
N CYS A 295 -4.43 -8.68 2.11
CA CYS A 295 -5.68 -9.03 2.79
C CYS A 295 -5.50 -9.02 4.32
N GLY A 296 -6.47 -8.46 5.03
CA GLY A 296 -6.55 -8.54 6.48
C GLY A 296 -5.74 -7.48 7.24
N ALA A 297 -4.95 -6.65 6.54
CA ALA A 297 -4.24 -5.53 7.14
C ALA A 297 -5.23 -4.49 7.70
N ARG A 298 -5.21 -4.31 9.02
CA ARG A 298 -6.21 -3.50 9.74
C ARG A 298 -5.88 -2.01 9.66
N PRO A 299 -6.86 -1.16 9.32
CA PRO A 299 -6.70 0.28 9.44
C PRO A 299 -6.82 0.70 10.91
N MET A 300 -5.95 1.61 11.33
CA MET A 300 -6.00 2.18 12.69
C MET A 300 -6.89 3.43 12.74
N LEU A 301 -6.92 4.18 11.65
CA LEU A 301 -7.68 5.41 11.50
C LEU A 301 -8.64 5.29 10.32
N ARG A 302 -9.65 6.15 10.28
CA ARG A 302 -10.39 6.47 9.07
C ARG A 302 -9.93 7.84 8.60
N ILE A 303 -9.42 7.90 7.38
CA ILE A 303 -8.87 9.13 6.80
C ILE A 303 -9.92 9.71 5.87
N LEU A 304 -10.09 11.03 5.97
CA LEU A 304 -11.08 11.81 5.26
C LEU A 304 -10.42 13.00 4.58
N GLY A 305 -10.98 13.44 3.45
CA GLY A 305 -10.40 14.50 2.63
C GLY A 305 -9.20 14.04 1.80
N GLN A 306 -8.55 14.96 1.10
CA GLN A 306 -7.41 14.67 0.23
C GLN A 306 -6.33 15.75 0.33
N ARG A 307 -5.12 15.40 -0.11
CA ARG A 307 -3.97 16.32 -0.21
C ARG A 307 -3.76 17.07 1.10
N ARG A 308 -3.81 18.41 1.09
CA ARG A 308 -3.54 19.27 2.26
C ARG A 308 -4.69 19.31 3.26
N GLU A 309 -5.87 18.80 2.90
CA GLU A 309 -7.08 18.85 3.74
C GLU A 309 -7.41 17.46 4.30
N VAL A 310 -6.39 16.67 4.63
CA VAL A 310 -6.56 15.35 5.25
C VAL A 310 -6.84 15.49 6.75
N PHE A 311 -7.88 14.81 7.21
CA PHE A 311 -8.19 14.65 8.63
C PHE A 311 -8.49 13.19 8.93
N TRP A 312 -8.45 12.81 10.20
CA TRP A 312 -8.60 11.41 10.58
C TRP A 312 -9.35 11.22 11.89
N GLU A 313 -10.02 10.08 11.97
CA GLU A 313 -10.72 9.59 13.14
C GLU A 313 -10.09 8.29 13.60
N LYS A 314 -9.91 8.10 14.90
CA LYS A 314 -9.41 6.82 15.44
C LYS A 314 -10.50 5.77 15.35
N LEU A 315 -10.22 4.64 14.72
CA LEU A 315 -11.15 3.51 14.71
C LEU A 315 -11.13 2.82 16.08
N GLY A 316 -12.30 2.44 16.60
CA GLY A 316 -12.40 1.61 17.81
C GLY A 316 -12.00 0.15 17.55
N PRO A 317 -11.59 -0.64 18.56
CA PRO A 317 -11.10 -2.00 18.37
C PRO A 317 -11.99 -2.91 17.50
N GLY A 318 -13.31 -2.90 17.70
CA GLY A 318 -14.25 -3.72 16.91
C GLY A 318 -14.40 -3.30 15.43
N ALA A 319 -14.07 -2.05 15.09
CA ALA A 319 -14.12 -1.52 13.73
C ALA A 319 -12.82 -1.75 12.95
N ARG A 320 -11.71 -2.12 13.62
CA ARG A 320 -10.41 -2.37 13.00
C ARG A 320 -10.38 -3.75 12.34
N GLN A 321 -11.07 -3.88 11.20
CA GLN A 321 -11.04 -5.08 10.38
C GLN A 321 -10.58 -4.74 8.96
N GLY A 322 -9.47 -5.34 8.55
CA GLY A 322 -8.87 -5.13 7.24
C GLY A 322 -9.59 -5.91 6.15
N GLY A 323 -10.00 -5.22 5.10
CA GLY A 323 -10.51 -5.84 3.88
C GLY A 323 -9.40 -6.37 2.97
N ARG A 324 -9.66 -6.29 1.66
CA ARG A 324 -8.74 -6.64 0.58
C ARG A 324 -8.35 -5.39 -0.20
N MET A 325 -7.04 -5.11 -0.25
CA MET A 325 -6.44 -4.05 -1.05
C MET A 325 -5.75 -4.65 -2.28
N LEU A 326 -6.03 -4.08 -3.45
CA LEU A 326 -5.41 -4.43 -4.72
C LEU A 326 -4.43 -3.32 -5.11
N LEU A 327 -3.14 -3.52 -4.86
CA LEU A 327 -2.09 -2.59 -5.25
C LEU A 327 -1.73 -2.85 -6.71
N MET A 328 -2.05 -1.89 -7.57
CA MET A 328 -1.73 -1.94 -8.99
C MET A 328 -1.28 -0.56 -9.49
N ASP A 329 -0.18 -0.55 -10.22
CA ASP A 329 0.44 0.64 -10.78
C ASP A 329 -0.11 0.96 -12.17
N ALA A 330 -0.49 2.22 -12.39
CA ALA A 330 -0.80 2.73 -13.73
C ALA A 330 0.51 3.18 -14.42
N LEU A 331 0.47 3.29 -15.75
CA LEU A 331 1.54 3.94 -16.51
C LEU A 331 1.63 5.42 -16.13
N GLU A 332 2.86 5.89 -15.94
CA GLU A 332 3.18 7.32 -15.86
C GLU A 332 3.17 7.89 -17.28
N LEU A 333 2.21 8.79 -17.56
CA LEU A 333 2.03 9.33 -18.90
C LEU A 333 2.58 10.76 -18.99
N ASP A 334 3.63 10.90 -19.79
CA ASP A 334 4.18 12.21 -20.16
C ASP A 334 3.16 13.02 -20.98
N GLU A 335 3.35 14.35 -21.09
CA GLU A 335 2.48 15.19 -21.92
C GLU A 335 2.43 14.67 -23.38
N ALA A 336 1.27 14.84 -24.02
CA ALA A 336 0.92 14.23 -25.30
C ALA A 336 2.06 14.30 -26.34
N ASP A 337 2.16 13.25 -27.15
CA ASP A 337 3.11 13.22 -28.25
C ASP A 337 2.95 14.45 -29.17
N GLU A 338 3.99 14.79 -29.93
CA GLU A 338 3.96 15.91 -30.90
C GLU A 338 2.79 15.79 -31.91
N LEU A 339 2.17 14.61 -31.98
CA LEU A 339 1.04 14.25 -32.84
C LEU A 339 -0.33 14.56 -32.21
N GLY A 340 -0.38 15.08 -30.97
CA GLY A 340 -1.60 15.50 -30.31
C GLY A 340 -2.54 14.35 -29.91
N THR A 341 -2.02 13.12 -29.79
CA THR A 341 -2.79 11.96 -29.32
C THR A 341 -2.56 11.77 -27.82
N LEU A 342 -3.63 11.50 -27.06
CA LEU A 342 -3.48 11.17 -25.65
C LEU A 342 -2.65 9.88 -25.51
N PRO A 343 -1.57 9.86 -24.70
CA PRO A 343 -0.75 8.67 -24.53
C PRO A 343 -1.55 7.46 -24.02
N ASP A 344 -2.63 7.68 -23.26
CA ASP A 344 -3.55 6.63 -22.83
C ASP A 344 -4.15 5.84 -24.01
N LEU A 345 -4.30 6.45 -25.19
CA LEU A 345 -4.94 5.85 -26.36
C LEU A 345 -4.00 5.03 -27.24
N LYS A 346 -2.70 5.01 -26.94
CA LYS A 346 -1.75 4.14 -27.65
C LYS A 346 -2.15 2.69 -27.39
N GLN A 347 -2.23 1.87 -28.45
CA GLN A 347 -2.77 0.52 -28.37
C GLN A 347 -2.04 -0.35 -27.33
N GLU A 348 -0.72 -0.21 -27.25
CA GLU A 348 0.13 -0.87 -26.26
C GLU A 348 -0.20 -0.45 -24.82
N ASN A 349 -0.50 0.83 -24.61
CA ASN A 349 -0.84 1.38 -23.29
C ASN A 349 -2.23 0.92 -22.86
N ILE A 350 -3.22 0.96 -23.77
CA ILE A 350 -4.57 0.41 -23.52
C ILE A 350 -4.45 -1.06 -23.08
N LEU A 351 -3.74 -1.88 -23.86
CA LEU A 351 -3.61 -3.31 -23.57
C LEU A 351 -2.87 -3.57 -22.25
N ARG A 352 -1.78 -2.83 -21.97
CA ARG A 352 -1.04 -2.94 -20.71
C ARG A 352 -1.94 -2.64 -19.52
N GLU A 353 -2.68 -1.54 -19.56
CA GLU A 353 -3.52 -1.11 -18.44
C GLU A 353 -4.73 -2.02 -18.24
N ILE A 354 -5.35 -2.53 -19.31
CA ILE A 354 -6.40 -3.55 -19.19
C ILE A 354 -5.84 -4.82 -18.56
N ARG A 355 -4.67 -5.30 -19.00
CA ARG A 355 -4.02 -6.51 -18.42
C ARG A 355 -3.70 -6.33 -16.95
N LYS A 356 -3.14 -5.19 -16.57
CA LYS A 356 -2.83 -4.84 -15.17
C LYS A 356 -4.09 -4.88 -14.30
N ALA A 357 -5.14 -4.15 -14.71
CA ALA A 357 -6.40 -4.10 -13.98
C ALA A 357 -7.09 -5.48 -13.94
N TYR A 358 -7.09 -6.22 -15.04
CA TYR A 358 -7.69 -7.56 -15.10
C TYR A 358 -6.97 -8.53 -14.16
N THR A 359 -5.63 -8.46 -14.10
CA THR A 359 -4.82 -9.28 -13.19
C THR A 359 -5.19 -9.01 -11.73
N ALA A 360 -5.31 -7.72 -11.35
CA ALA A 360 -5.79 -7.34 -10.02
C ALA A 360 -7.21 -7.87 -9.76
N PHE A 361 -8.14 -7.69 -10.70
CA PHE A 361 -9.56 -8.02 -10.52
C PHE A 361 -9.85 -9.53 -10.55
N SER A 362 -8.91 -10.31 -11.09
CA SER A 362 -8.96 -11.78 -11.12
C SER A 362 -8.22 -12.44 -9.95
N SER A 363 -7.58 -11.65 -9.08
CA SER A 363 -6.73 -12.17 -7.98
C SER A 363 -7.49 -12.89 -6.87
N TRP A 364 -8.82 -12.71 -6.77
CA TRP A 364 -9.68 -13.42 -5.81
C TRP A 364 -10.93 -14.01 -6.45
N ARG A 365 -11.39 -15.11 -5.86
CA ARG A 365 -12.72 -15.67 -6.14
C ARG A 365 -13.74 -14.94 -5.28
N GLY A 366 -14.82 -14.48 -5.91
CA GLY A 366 -15.99 -13.93 -5.23
C GLY A 366 -17.26 -14.44 -5.92
N GLY A 367 -18.42 -14.23 -5.32
CA GLY A 367 -19.70 -14.55 -5.95
C GLY A 367 -20.02 -13.63 -7.13
N ASP A 368 -21.21 -13.84 -7.72
CA ASP A 368 -21.67 -13.09 -8.89
C ASP A 368 -21.81 -11.57 -8.65
N ALA A 369 -21.83 -11.13 -7.39
CA ALA A 369 -21.93 -9.72 -7.00
C ALA A 369 -20.61 -9.15 -6.44
N ALA A 370 -19.48 -9.84 -6.67
CA ALA A 370 -18.18 -9.37 -6.21
C ALA A 370 -17.87 -7.97 -6.77
N THR A 371 -17.39 -7.08 -5.91
CA THR A 371 -17.34 -5.65 -6.19
C THR A 371 -15.92 -5.09 -6.05
N VAL A 372 -15.50 -4.31 -7.03
CA VAL A 372 -14.27 -3.51 -7.00
C VAL A 372 -14.62 -2.06 -6.71
N TRP A 373 -14.16 -1.54 -5.57
CA TRP A 373 -14.16 -0.11 -5.28
C TRP A 373 -12.89 0.53 -5.81
N THR A 374 -13.02 1.64 -6.55
CA THR A 374 -11.86 2.37 -7.06
C THR A 374 -12.16 3.86 -7.12
N GLY A 375 -11.11 4.69 -7.04
CA GLY A 375 -11.17 6.07 -7.51
C GLY A 375 -10.73 6.18 -8.96
N LEU A 376 -10.30 7.38 -9.36
CA LEU A 376 -9.68 7.65 -10.66
C LEU A 376 -8.22 7.15 -10.69
N TRP A 377 -8.04 5.84 -10.88
CA TRP A 377 -6.73 5.17 -10.95
C TRP A 377 -5.81 5.81 -12.00
N GLY A 378 -4.59 6.15 -11.62
CA GLY A 378 -3.59 6.75 -12.52
C GLY A 378 -3.88 8.18 -13.01
N CYS A 379 -4.97 8.82 -12.57
CA CYS A 379 -5.39 10.13 -13.10
C CYS A 379 -4.84 11.33 -12.30
N GLY A 380 -4.08 11.08 -11.24
CA GLY A 380 -3.43 12.10 -10.42
C GLY A 380 -2.03 12.43 -10.94
N ALA A 381 -1.02 12.05 -10.17
CA ALA A 381 0.39 12.29 -10.52
C ALA A 381 0.81 11.64 -11.84
N PHE A 382 0.16 10.55 -12.25
CA PHE A 382 0.49 9.79 -13.46
C PHE A 382 -0.24 10.30 -14.71
N ASN A 383 -1.00 11.39 -14.57
CA ASN A 383 -1.57 12.18 -15.66
C ASN A 383 -2.54 11.45 -16.62
N GLY A 384 -3.02 10.25 -16.29
CA GLY A 384 -4.01 9.54 -17.10
C GLY A 384 -5.31 10.32 -17.29
N ASP A 385 -5.97 10.13 -18.43
CA ASP A 385 -7.30 10.67 -18.68
C ASP A 385 -8.39 9.89 -17.91
N PRO A 386 -9.21 10.57 -17.08
CA PRO A 386 -10.26 9.93 -16.28
C PRO A 386 -11.25 9.08 -17.07
N ALA A 387 -11.68 9.51 -18.26
CA ALA A 387 -12.67 8.77 -19.03
C ALA A 387 -12.05 7.46 -19.55
N ILE A 388 -10.83 7.55 -20.09
CA ILE A 388 -10.12 6.39 -20.65
C ILE A 388 -9.80 5.38 -19.55
N LYS A 389 -9.27 5.83 -18.39
CA LYS A 389 -8.95 4.94 -17.27
C LYS A 389 -10.20 4.26 -16.70
N VAL A 390 -11.33 4.96 -16.59
CA VAL A 390 -12.60 4.35 -16.14
C VAL A 390 -13.08 3.28 -17.11
N ILE A 391 -13.02 3.55 -18.43
CA ILE A 391 -13.37 2.55 -19.45
C ILE A 391 -12.45 1.33 -19.36
N ILE A 392 -11.14 1.53 -19.24
CA ILE A 392 -10.15 0.45 -19.09
C ILE A 392 -10.47 -0.42 -17.86
N MET A 393 -10.72 0.21 -16.70
CA MET A 393 -11.11 -0.52 -15.50
C MET A 393 -12.44 -1.24 -15.67
N TRP A 394 -13.40 -0.67 -16.40
CA TRP A 394 -14.70 -1.29 -16.63
C TRP A 394 -14.63 -2.51 -17.55
N ILE A 395 -13.80 -2.44 -18.59
CA ILE A 395 -13.43 -3.58 -19.43
C ILE A 395 -12.83 -4.69 -18.56
N ALA A 396 -11.79 -4.36 -17.79
CA ALA A 396 -11.10 -5.32 -16.93
C ALA A 396 -12.03 -5.97 -15.89
N ALA A 397 -12.89 -5.18 -15.25
CA ALA A 397 -13.86 -5.66 -14.26
C ALA A 397 -14.88 -6.60 -14.92
N SER A 398 -15.36 -6.24 -16.11
CA SER A 398 -16.33 -7.06 -16.85
C SER A 398 -15.74 -8.41 -17.28
N LEU A 399 -14.50 -8.40 -17.78
CA LEU A 399 -13.76 -9.62 -18.10
C LEU A 399 -13.50 -10.50 -16.87
N ALA A 400 -13.28 -9.89 -15.70
CA ALA A 400 -13.10 -10.60 -14.43
C ALA A 400 -14.43 -11.01 -13.76
N GLY A 401 -15.57 -10.66 -14.35
CA GLY A 401 -16.90 -10.94 -13.79
C GLY A 401 -17.19 -10.17 -12.50
N LYS A 402 -16.69 -8.93 -12.38
CA LYS A 402 -16.82 -8.07 -11.20
C LYS A 402 -17.64 -6.84 -11.50
N GLU A 403 -18.41 -6.40 -10.52
CA GLU A 403 -19.04 -5.08 -10.50
C GLU A 403 -17.98 -4.01 -10.20
N LEU A 404 -18.08 -2.84 -10.83
CA LEU A 404 -17.18 -1.72 -10.59
C LEU A 404 -17.92 -0.59 -9.89
N ARG A 405 -17.35 -0.06 -8.81
CA ARG A 405 -17.86 1.12 -8.09
C ARG A 405 -16.82 2.21 -8.14
N LEU A 406 -17.11 3.25 -8.90
CA LEU A 406 -16.24 4.41 -9.08
C LEU A 406 -16.59 5.48 -8.04
N LEU A 407 -15.68 5.73 -7.13
CA LEU A 407 -15.80 6.79 -6.13
C LEU A 407 -15.34 8.11 -6.74
N CYS A 408 -16.23 9.10 -6.71
CA CYS A 408 -15.93 10.48 -7.09
C CYS A 408 -16.27 11.40 -5.92
N ASP A 409 -15.32 12.24 -5.51
CA ASP A 409 -15.62 13.27 -4.52
C ASP A 409 -16.27 14.51 -5.18
N ALA A 410 -16.66 15.49 -4.36
CA ALA A 410 -17.32 16.70 -4.83
C ALA A 410 -16.52 17.48 -5.89
N SER A 411 -15.18 17.41 -5.87
CA SER A 411 -14.33 18.08 -6.86
C SER A 411 -14.43 17.45 -8.25
N GLN A 412 -14.93 16.22 -8.32
CA GLN A 412 -15.11 15.43 -9.54
C GLN A 412 -16.58 15.34 -9.98
N GLY A 413 -17.46 16.17 -9.42
CA GLY A 413 -18.90 16.07 -9.62
C GLY A 413 -19.36 16.19 -11.08
N ASP A 414 -18.76 17.09 -11.86
CA ASP A 414 -19.08 17.23 -13.30
C ASP A 414 -18.72 15.97 -14.09
N PHE A 415 -17.50 15.46 -13.88
CA PHE A 415 -17.06 14.21 -14.48
C PHE A 415 -17.95 13.03 -14.05
N ALA A 416 -18.30 12.94 -12.76
CA ALA A 416 -19.15 11.88 -12.24
C ALA A 416 -20.54 11.88 -12.90
N ALA A 417 -21.16 13.05 -13.06
CA ALA A 417 -22.46 13.18 -13.72
C ALA A 417 -22.40 12.81 -15.21
N LYS A 418 -21.35 13.25 -15.91
CA LYS A 418 -21.13 12.90 -17.33
C LYS A 418 -20.86 11.40 -17.51
N CYS A 419 -20.00 10.82 -16.67
CA CYS A 419 -19.70 9.40 -16.64
C CYS A 419 -20.96 8.56 -16.36
N GLY A 420 -21.78 8.95 -15.39
CA GLY A 420 -23.04 8.27 -15.09
C GLY A 420 -23.98 8.20 -16.30
N ARG A 421 -24.15 9.32 -17.03
CA ARG A 421 -24.94 9.36 -18.28
C ARG A 421 -24.36 8.44 -19.35
N PHE A 422 -23.04 8.43 -19.51
CA PHE A 422 -22.39 7.54 -20.47
C PHE A 422 -22.62 6.06 -20.11
N VAL A 423 -22.51 5.71 -18.82
CA VAL A 423 -22.78 4.35 -18.33
C VAL A 423 -24.22 3.93 -18.60
N GLU A 424 -25.21 4.78 -18.32
CA GLU A 424 -26.62 4.50 -18.56
C GLU A 424 -26.91 4.16 -20.03
N ARG A 425 -26.25 4.85 -20.97
CA ARG A 425 -26.40 4.62 -22.42
C ARG A 425 -25.95 3.24 -22.88
N VAL A 426 -24.87 2.72 -22.29
CA VAL A 426 -24.16 1.55 -22.84
C VAL A 426 -24.28 0.29 -21.98
N ALA A 427 -24.50 0.41 -20.67
CA ALA A 427 -24.38 -0.72 -19.74
C ALA A 427 -25.32 -1.90 -20.03
N SER A 428 -26.52 -1.64 -20.58
CA SER A 428 -27.52 -2.68 -20.84
C SER A 428 -27.38 -3.35 -22.22
N THR A 429 -26.75 -2.66 -23.17
CA THR A 429 -26.78 -3.04 -24.59
C THR A 429 -25.40 -3.43 -25.11
N TRP A 430 -24.32 -2.93 -24.51
CA TRP A 430 -22.98 -3.13 -25.04
C TRP A 430 -22.26 -4.35 -24.45
N THR A 431 -21.24 -4.74 -25.17
CA THR A 431 -20.27 -5.79 -24.87
C THR A 431 -18.91 -5.15 -24.55
N VAL A 432 -18.00 -5.96 -24.02
CA VAL A 432 -16.63 -5.52 -23.76
C VAL A 432 -15.94 -5.06 -25.07
N ARG A 433 -16.21 -5.73 -26.20
CA ARG A 433 -15.66 -5.35 -27.51
C ARG A 433 -16.11 -3.96 -27.95
N GLU A 434 -17.41 -3.67 -27.86
CA GLU A 434 -17.96 -2.37 -28.28
C GLU A 434 -17.38 -1.23 -27.42
N LEU A 435 -17.19 -1.47 -26.12
CA LEU A 435 -16.58 -0.51 -25.22
C LEU A 435 -15.08 -0.28 -25.52
N GLU A 436 -14.33 -1.33 -25.87
CA GLU A 436 -12.94 -1.21 -26.32
C GLU A 436 -12.83 -0.49 -27.67
N ASP A 437 -13.70 -0.81 -28.62
CA ASP A 437 -13.70 -0.17 -29.93
C ASP A 437 -14.02 1.33 -29.82
N CYS A 438 -14.84 1.71 -28.84
CA CYS A 438 -15.06 3.11 -28.50
C CYS A 438 -13.76 3.87 -28.19
N LEU A 439 -12.82 3.27 -27.45
CA LEU A 439 -11.51 3.89 -27.20
C LEU A 439 -10.74 4.15 -28.50
N LYS A 440 -10.82 3.23 -29.45
CA LYS A 440 -10.13 3.34 -30.76
C LYS A 440 -10.73 4.40 -31.67
N THR A 441 -11.97 4.83 -31.41
CA THR A 441 -12.65 5.87 -32.19
C THR A 441 -12.35 7.30 -31.74
N ILE A 442 -11.79 7.47 -30.54
CA ILE A 442 -11.46 8.80 -30.01
C ILE A 442 -10.42 9.46 -30.92
N THR A 443 -10.78 10.61 -31.48
CA THR A 443 -9.97 11.29 -32.50
C THR A 443 -8.73 11.97 -31.93
N GLN A 444 -7.75 12.20 -32.80
CA GLN A 444 -6.59 13.05 -32.47
C GLN A 444 -7.04 14.48 -32.11
N GLY A 445 -6.29 15.14 -31.23
CA GLY A 445 -6.54 16.53 -30.81
C GLY A 445 -7.49 16.68 -29.62
N ILE A 446 -8.09 15.60 -29.12
CA ILE A 446 -8.83 15.62 -27.85
C ILE A 446 -7.85 15.82 -26.70
N ARG A 447 -8.13 16.81 -25.84
CA ARG A 447 -7.28 17.08 -24.67
C ARG A 447 -7.75 16.25 -23.48
N ARG A 448 -6.83 16.03 -22.56
CA ARG A 448 -7.12 15.38 -21.28
C ARG A 448 -8.29 16.10 -20.60
N LEU A 449 -9.20 15.33 -20.00
CA LEU A 449 -10.47 15.75 -19.38
C LEU A 449 -11.62 16.07 -20.35
N GLU A 450 -11.37 16.21 -21.65
CA GLU A 450 -12.43 16.44 -22.66
C GLU A 450 -13.01 15.13 -23.22
N THR A 451 -12.34 14.01 -22.98
CA THR A 451 -12.69 12.70 -23.54
C THR A 451 -14.12 12.27 -23.19
N MET A 452 -14.59 12.53 -21.96
CA MET A 452 -15.97 12.15 -21.58
C MET A 452 -17.03 12.98 -22.32
N ASP A 453 -16.76 14.25 -22.59
CA ASP A 453 -17.66 15.10 -23.39
C ASP A 453 -17.69 14.59 -24.84
N TRP A 454 -16.53 14.27 -25.40
CA TRP A 454 -16.45 13.68 -26.73
C TRP A 454 -17.24 12.36 -26.83
N LEU A 455 -17.14 11.49 -25.82
CA LEU A 455 -17.91 10.24 -25.77
C LEU A 455 -19.42 10.50 -25.75
N LEU A 456 -19.88 11.47 -24.96
CA LEU A 456 -21.31 11.82 -24.89
C LEU A 456 -21.83 12.44 -26.20
N ASP A 457 -20.98 13.12 -26.96
CA ASP A 457 -21.36 13.73 -28.24
C ASP A 457 -21.39 12.71 -29.39
N ASN A 458 -20.57 11.65 -29.30
CA ASN A 458 -20.36 10.71 -30.41
C ASN A 458 -20.97 9.32 -30.16
N VAL A 459 -21.29 8.96 -28.91
CA VAL A 459 -21.99 7.72 -28.58
C VAL A 459 -23.49 8.00 -28.45
N PRO A 460 -24.33 7.42 -29.33
CA PRO A 460 -25.77 7.71 -29.36
C PRO A 460 -26.48 7.22 -28.09
N ASP A 461 -27.60 7.88 -27.79
CA ASP A 461 -28.58 7.43 -26.79
C ASP A 461 -29.42 6.31 -27.41
N PHE A 462 -29.50 5.15 -26.77
CA PHE A 462 -30.20 3.97 -27.29
C PHE A 462 -31.52 3.71 -26.58
#